data_AF-A0A960QYQ6-F1
#
_entry.id   AF-A0A960QYQ6-F1
#
_cell.length_a   1.000
_cell.length_b   1.000
_cell.length_c   1.000
_cell.angle_alpha   90.00
_cell.angle_beta   90.00
_cell.angle_gamma   90.00
#
_symmetry.space_group_name_H-M   'P 1'
#
loop_
_entity.id
_entity.type
_entity.pdbx_description
1 polymer ?
#
loop_
_entity_poly.entity_id
_entity_poly.type
_entity_poly.pdbx_seq_one_letter_code
_entity_poly.pdbx_strand_id
1 'polypeptide(L)'
;MPLIGQKLKGVADIVICVDSTGSMAPVIDNLKKEIHRFITDLENPPEQGLQPVDWRIKVLGFRDLRVDREPWVNLDADLVRSEAEARAQVEALTADGGGDEPESALDALWHATARTPWRPKCTRILTFFSDATGHLDLHPDTLSLGAVGSDASAVAQSLVEQNCFLHAWAPPSEIWNALGHLPKVVFTPLTHVGDGLSSIDFGELMRNLRKTVSQTASEAIGGGGTTVPLC
;
A
#
# COMPACT_ATOMS: atom_id res chain seq x y z
N MET A 1 -22.10 2.75 27.85
CA MET A 1 -21.94 1.29 28.13
C MET A 1 -20.80 0.78 27.28
N PRO A 2 -19.80 0.06 27.82
CA PRO A 2 -18.72 -0.47 27.00
C PRO A 2 -19.20 -1.74 26.28
N LEU A 3 -19.04 -1.79 24.96
CA LEU A 3 -19.36 -2.96 24.15
C LEU A 3 -18.23 -3.99 24.31
N ILE A 4 -18.50 -5.01 25.12
CA ILE A 4 -17.67 -6.20 25.31
C ILE A 4 -17.83 -7.10 24.06
N GLY A 5 -16.71 -7.48 23.43
CA GLY A 5 -16.63 -8.76 22.70
C GLY A 5 -16.69 -8.77 21.17
N GLN A 6 -16.20 -7.75 20.46
CA GLN A 6 -15.89 -7.92 19.03
C GLN A 6 -14.63 -8.79 18.88
N LYS A 7 -14.75 -10.00 18.34
CA LYS A 7 -13.61 -10.87 18.02
C LYS A 7 -12.86 -10.23 16.85
N LEU A 8 -11.67 -9.68 17.07
CA LEU A 8 -10.82 -9.15 15.99
C LEU A 8 -10.37 -10.32 15.10
N LYS A 9 -10.61 -10.27 13.79
CA LYS A 9 -10.26 -11.37 12.86
C LYS A 9 -8.99 -11.12 12.06
N GLY A 10 -8.28 -10.03 12.30
CA GLY A 10 -7.03 -9.75 11.61
C GLY A 10 -6.27 -8.56 12.15
N VAL A 11 -4.96 -8.62 12.00
CA VAL A 11 -4.01 -7.54 12.24
C VAL A 11 -3.49 -7.11 10.87
N ALA A 12 -3.65 -5.84 10.49
CA ALA A 12 -3.25 -5.35 9.17
C ALA A 12 -2.36 -4.12 9.29
N ASP A 13 -1.28 -4.09 8.53
CA ASP A 13 -0.49 -2.89 8.31
C ASP A 13 -0.65 -2.47 6.85
N ILE A 14 -0.95 -1.20 6.64
CA ILE A 14 -1.33 -0.65 5.35
C ILE A 14 -0.40 0.53 5.05
N VAL A 15 0.25 0.50 3.90
CA VAL A 15 1.00 1.64 3.38
C VAL A 15 0.31 2.10 2.11
N ILE A 16 -0.01 3.39 2.04
CA ILE A 16 -0.55 4.04 0.85
C ILE A 16 0.56 4.91 0.27
N CYS A 17 1.06 4.53 -0.90
CA CYS A 17 1.98 5.29 -1.73
C CYS A 17 1.21 6.08 -2.77
N VAL A 18 1.41 7.39 -2.79
CA VAL A 18 0.73 8.31 -3.69
C VAL A 18 1.78 9.13 -4.41
N ASP A 19 1.74 9.09 -5.73
CA ASP A 19 2.42 10.06 -6.57
C ASP A 19 1.90 11.46 -6.21
N SER A 20 2.82 12.33 -5.83
CA SER A 20 2.56 13.67 -5.28
C SER A 20 3.04 14.76 -6.22
N THR A 21 3.09 14.46 -7.52
CA THR A 21 3.35 15.42 -8.60
C THR A 21 2.18 16.36 -8.80
N GLY A 22 2.41 17.46 -9.53
CA GLY A 22 1.40 18.51 -9.72
C GLY A 22 0.08 18.01 -10.33
N SER A 23 0.13 17.01 -11.23
CA SER A 23 -1.06 16.43 -11.88
C SER A 23 -1.93 15.62 -10.92
N MET A 24 -1.35 15.09 -9.85
CA MET A 24 -2.01 14.26 -8.85
C MET A 24 -2.84 15.05 -7.82
N ALA A 25 -2.90 16.39 -7.90
CA ALA A 25 -3.70 17.21 -6.98
C ALA A 25 -5.16 16.76 -6.81
N PRO A 26 -5.92 16.43 -7.88
CA PRO A 26 -7.29 15.94 -7.74
C PRO A 26 -7.38 14.59 -7.02
N VAL A 27 -6.37 13.73 -7.21
CA VAL A 27 -6.27 12.41 -6.60
C VAL A 27 -6.02 12.57 -5.09
N ILE A 28 -5.07 13.41 -4.71
CA ILE A 28 -4.76 13.74 -3.32
C ILE A 28 -5.99 14.34 -2.60
N ASP A 29 -6.70 15.27 -3.24
CA ASP A 29 -7.91 15.88 -2.69
C ASP A 29 -9.02 14.85 -2.44
N ASN A 30 -9.14 13.83 -3.31
CA ASN A 30 -10.11 12.77 -3.10
C ASN A 30 -9.70 11.84 -1.95
N LEU A 31 -8.41 11.49 -1.86
CA LEU A 31 -7.89 10.70 -0.74
C LEU A 31 -8.14 11.41 0.62
N LYS A 32 -7.95 12.74 0.67
CA LYS A 32 -8.26 13.58 1.84
C LYS A 32 -9.72 13.48 2.27
N LYS A 33 -10.65 13.38 1.31
CA LYS A 33 -12.09 13.24 1.59
C LYS A 33 -12.47 11.84 2.05
N GLU A 34 -11.81 10.81 1.52
CA GLU A 34 -12.25 9.42 1.68
C GLU A 34 -11.54 8.65 2.81
N ILE A 35 -10.42 9.15 3.33
CA ILE A 35 -9.66 8.47 4.39
C ILE A 35 -10.50 8.19 5.65
N HIS A 36 -11.42 9.10 6.01
CA HIS A 36 -12.34 8.90 7.13
C HIS A 36 -13.26 7.70 6.92
N ARG A 37 -13.85 7.58 5.72
CA ARG A 37 -14.70 6.45 5.35
C ARG A 37 -13.91 5.15 5.38
N PHE A 38 -12.70 5.16 4.84
CA PHE A 38 -11.81 4.00 4.81
C PHE A 38 -11.50 3.47 6.23
N ILE A 39 -11.15 4.36 7.16
CA ILE A 39 -10.88 3.99 8.56
C ILE A 39 -12.14 3.53 9.25
N THR A 40 -13.27 4.20 9.03
CA THR A 40 -14.58 3.79 9.55
C THR A 40 -14.94 2.37 9.09
N ASP A 41 -14.66 1.99 7.84
CA ASP A 41 -14.95 0.66 7.31
C ASP A 41 -14.02 -0.44 7.87
N LEU A 42 -12.79 -0.09 8.27
CA LEU A 42 -11.86 -0.99 8.97
C LEU A 42 -12.33 -1.28 10.40
N GLU A 43 -12.90 -0.28 11.07
CA GLU A 43 -13.35 -0.37 12.46
C GLU A 43 -14.80 -0.89 12.59
N ASN A 44 -15.67 -0.51 11.67
CA ASN A 44 -17.10 -0.80 11.68
C ASN A 44 -17.53 -1.30 10.29
N PRO A 45 -17.25 -2.57 9.97
CA PRO A 45 -17.59 -3.13 8.67
C PRO A 45 -19.08 -3.00 8.32
N PRO A 46 -19.44 -2.50 7.13
CA PRO A 46 -20.85 -2.34 6.75
C PRO A 46 -21.56 -3.65 6.38
N GLU A 47 -20.84 -4.70 5.99
CA GLU A 47 -21.45 -5.99 5.61
C GLU A 47 -21.56 -6.98 6.79
N GLN A 48 -22.66 -7.71 6.84
CA GLN A 48 -22.91 -8.71 7.88
C GLN A 48 -21.92 -9.89 7.80
N GLY A 49 -21.40 -10.32 8.95
CA GLY A 49 -20.40 -11.41 9.05
C GLY A 49 -18.95 -10.93 9.04
N LEU A 50 -18.74 -9.62 8.89
CA LEU A 50 -17.44 -8.99 8.96
C LEU A 50 -17.11 -8.56 10.39
N GLN A 51 -15.82 -8.57 10.72
CA GLN A 51 -15.30 -8.17 12.03
C GLN A 51 -14.29 -7.03 11.87
N PRO A 52 -14.14 -6.15 12.87
CA PRO A 52 -13.15 -5.08 12.90
C PRO A 52 -11.73 -5.62 12.76
N VAL A 53 -10.85 -4.80 12.20
CA VAL A 53 -9.43 -5.10 11.98
C VAL A 53 -8.57 -4.25 12.92
N ASP A 54 -7.55 -4.84 13.53
CA ASP A 54 -6.49 -4.08 14.20
C ASP A 54 -5.54 -3.52 13.14
N TRP A 55 -5.74 -2.27 12.76
CA TRP A 55 -5.03 -1.64 11.66
C TRP A 55 -3.90 -0.72 12.14
N ARG A 56 -2.86 -0.59 11.31
CA ARG A 56 -1.98 0.58 11.29
C ARG A 56 -1.86 1.07 9.86
N ILE A 57 -1.77 2.38 9.68
CA ILE A 57 -1.64 2.97 8.35
C ILE A 57 -0.47 3.93 8.28
N LYS A 58 0.20 3.96 7.13
CA LYS A 58 1.13 5.01 6.74
C LYS A 58 0.76 5.54 5.37
N VAL A 59 0.83 6.84 5.19
CA VAL A 59 0.63 7.49 3.89
C VAL A 59 1.93 8.18 3.47
N LEU A 60 2.48 7.75 2.35
CA LEU A 60 3.75 8.18 1.75
C LEU A 60 3.46 8.86 0.41
N GLY A 61 3.98 10.07 0.23
CA GLY A 61 4.03 10.75 -1.05
C GLY A 61 5.40 10.59 -1.71
N PHE A 62 5.44 10.39 -3.03
CA PHE A 62 6.68 10.39 -3.80
C PHE A 62 6.56 11.26 -5.05
N ARG A 63 7.69 11.71 -5.59
CA ARG A 63 7.85 12.48 -6.84
C ARG A 63 9.05 11.93 -7.62
N ASP A 64 9.63 12.68 -8.54
CA ASP A 64 10.84 12.24 -9.24
C ASP A 64 12.11 12.55 -8.42
N LEU A 65 12.78 11.50 -7.93
CA LEU A 65 14.07 11.60 -7.24
C LEU A 65 15.16 12.23 -8.13
N ARG A 66 15.03 12.16 -9.46
CA ARG A 66 16.03 12.68 -10.39
C ARG A 66 15.96 14.20 -10.58
N VAL A 67 14.81 14.80 -10.27
CA VAL A 67 14.52 16.22 -10.57
C VAL A 67 14.14 17.00 -9.31
N ASP A 68 13.35 16.40 -8.43
CA ASP A 68 12.83 17.07 -7.24
C ASP A 68 13.83 17.07 -6.08
N ARG A 69 14.02 18.25 -5.49
CA ARG A 69 14.89 18.43 -4.31
C ARG A 69 14.30 17.79 -3.05
N GLU A 70 12.98 17.76 -2.97
CA GLU A 70 12.22 17.13 -1.89
C GLU A 70 11.27 16.10 -2.52
N PRO A 71 11.79 14.93 -2.92
CA PRO A 71 11.00 13.96 -3.68
C PRO A 71 10.05 13.13 -2.80
N TRP A 72 10.06 13.37 -1.49
CA TRP A 72 9.36 12.54 -0.51
C TRP A 72 8.46 13.35 0.40
N VAL A 73 7.27 12.82 0.69
CA VAL A 73 6.39 13.29 1.75
C VAL A 73 6.12 12.13 2.72
N ASN A 74 6.39 12.31 4.01
CA ASN A 74 6.19 11.28 5.05
C ASN A 74 7.01 9.97 4.86
N LEU A 75 8.15 10.01 4.17
CA LEU A 75 9.02 8.82 4.01
C LEU A 75 9.43 8.21 5.34
N ASP A 76 9.74 9.03 6.35
CA ASP A 76 10.15 8.58 7.68
C ASP A 76 8.99 8.55 8.70
N ALA A 77 7.76 8.80 8.27
CA ALA A 77 6.60 8.76 9.17
C ALA A 77 6.34 7.32 9.65
N ASP A 78 5.82 7.21 10.87
CA ASP A 78 5.41 5.94 11.47
C ASP A 78 4.08 5.43 10.91
N LEU A 79 3.83 4.13 11.05
CA LEU A 79 2.46 3.64 10.91
C LEU A 79 1.65 4.00 12.16
N VAL A 80 0.55 4.71 11.95
CA VAL A 80 -0.31 5.26 13.00
C VAL A 80 -1.58 4.43 13.18
N ARG A 81 -2.22 4.58 14.34
CA ARG A 81 -3.42 3.82 14.75
C ARG A 81 -4.65 4.67 14.98
N SER A 82 -4.52 6.00 14.92
CA SER A 82 -5.65 6.90 15.10
C SER A 82 -6.06 7.51 13.78
N GLU A 83 -7.36 7.71 13.61
CA GLU A 83 -7.92 8.39 12.45
C GLU A 83 -7.34 9.80 12.29
N ALA A 84 -7.15 10.52 13.41
CA ALA A 84 -6.61 11.87 13.40
C ALA A 84 -5.17 11.92 12.86
N GLU A 85 -4.30 10.99 13.28
CA GLU A 85 -2.93 10.91 12.78
C GLU A 85 -2.88 10.45 11.33
N ALA A 86 -3.72 9.47 10.95
CA ALA A 86 -3.81 9.01 9.57
C ALA A 86 -4.25 10.14 8.64
N ARG A 87 -5.26 10.91 9.07
CA ARG A 87 -5.70 12.12 8.36
C ARG A 87 -4.58 13.15 8.29
N ALA A 88 -3.83 13.38 9.38
CA ALA A 88 -2.71 14.32 9.35
C ALA A 88 -1.65 13.93 8.31
N GLN A 89 -1.35 12.63 8.16
CA GLN A 89 -0.44 12.16 7.10
C GLN A 89 -1.00 12.40 5.70
N VAL A 90 -2.30 12.17 5.47
CA VAL A 90 -2.94 12.46 4.16
C VAL A 90 -2.98 13.96 3.88
N GLU A 91 -3.28 14.79 4.88
CA GLU A 91 -3.34 16.26 4.75
C GLU A 91 -1.96 16.86 4.43
N ALA A 92 -0.88 16.21 4.88
CA ALA A 92 0.49 16.59 4.56
C ALA A 92 0.89 16.34 3.10
N LEU A 93 0.13 15.51 2.35
CA LEU A 93 0.37 15.34 0.92
C LEU A 93 0.15 16.68 0.19
N THR A 94 1.18 17.06 -0.56
CA THR A 94 1.21 18.27 -1.38
C THR A 94 1.55 17.88 -2.80
N ALA A 95 0.65 18.21 -3.74
CA ALA A 95 0.90 18.04 -5.16
C ALA A 95 1.87 19.13 -5.63
N ASP A 96 3.09 18.74 -5.98
CA ASP A 96 4.14 19.63 -6.46
C ASP A 96 5.20 18.82 -7.22
N GLY A 97 6.01 19.47 -8.05
CA GLY A 97 7.10 18.80 -8.76
C GLY A 97 6.65 17.80 -9.84
N GLY A 98 7.53 16.84 -10.13
CA GLY A 98 7.37 15.77 -11.14
C GLY A 98 8.22 15.93 -12.39
N GLY A 99 8.56 17.17 -12.77
CA GLY A 99 9.37 17.38 -13.98
C GLY A 99 8.69 16.76 -15.22
N ASP A 100 9.49 16.08 -16.04
CA ASP A 100 9.00 15.33 -17.19
C ASP A 100 8.96 13.83 -16.84
N GLU A 101 7.87 13.16 -17.22
CA GLU A 101 7.72 11.70 -17.12
C GLU A 101 8.94 10.98 -17.73
N PRO A 102 9.48 9.91 -17.10
CA PRO A 102 8.89 9.11 -16.00
C PRO A 102 9.24 9.53 -14.56
N GLU A 103 8.48 9.00 -13.60
CA GLU A 103 8.57 9.29 -12.15
C GLU A 103 9.27 8.17 -11.35
N SER A 104 9.57 8.37 -10.06
CA SER A 104 10.33 7.38 -9.25
C SER A 104 9.46 6.30 -8.57
N ALA A 105 8.66 5.58 -9.37
CA ALA A 105 7.73 4.56 -8.88
C ALA A 105 8.41 3.37 -8.18
N LEU A 106 9.49 2.83 -8.74
CA LEU A 106 10.20 1.68 -8.16
C LEU A 106 10.83 2.02 -6.81
N ASP A 107 11.40 3.22 -6.68
CA ASP A 107 11.99 3.70 -5.43
C ASP A 107 10.91 3.78 -4.34
N ALA A 108 9.75 4.36 -4.65
CA ALA A 108 8.64 4.46 -3.71
C ALA A 108 8.15 3.07 -3.25
N LEU A 109 7.98 2.13 -4.18
CA LEU A 109 7.58 0.75 -3.85
C LEU A 109 8.64 0.04 -3.01
N TRP A 110 9.93 0.20 -3.33
CA TRP A 110 11.02 -0.42 -2.57
C TRP A 110 11.09 0.15 -1.15
N HIS A 111 11.03 1.47 -0.98
CA HIS A 111 11.00 2.11 0.33
C HIS A 111 9.78 1.65 1.15
N ALA A 112 8.59 1.69 0.56
CA ALA A 112 7.35 1.31 1.23
C ALA A 112 7.31 -0.17 1.64
N THR A 113 8.02 -1.05 0.94
CA THR A 113 8.11 -2.47 1.28
C THR A 113 9.26 -2.77 2.22
N ALA A 114 10.50 -2.43 1.84
CA ALA A 114 11.72 -2.85 2.53
C ALA A 114 12.02 -2.05 3.80
N ARG A 115 11.53 -0.80 3.90
CA ARG A 115 11.86 0.11 5.01
C ARG A 115 10.71 0.31 6.00
N THR A 116 9.53 -0.21 5.71
CA THR A 116 8.38 -0.13 6.62
C THR A 116 8.55 -1.12 7.79
N PRO A 117 8.41 -0.67 9.06
CA PRO A 117 8.51 -1.52 10.24
C PRO A 117 7.22 -2.33 10.44
N TRP A 118 6.98 -3.30 9.55
CA TRP A 118 5.81 -4.17 9.57
C TRP A 118 5.70 -4.96 10.88
N ARG A 119 4.48 -5.12 11.41
CA ARG A 119 4.24 -6.01 12.56
C ARG A 119 4.59 -7.46 12.21
N PRO A 120 5.03 -8.25 13.20
CA PRO A 120 5.01 -9.69 13.05
C PRO A 120 3.55 -10.17 12.96
N LYS A 121 3.31 -11.22 12.15
CA LYS A 121 1.98 -11.88 12.03
C LYS A 121 0.83 -10.93 11.67
N CYS A 122 1.09 -9.92 10.83
CA CYS A 122 0.06 -9.08 10.24
C CYS A 122 -0.07 -9.34 8.73
N THR A 123 -1.24 -9.02 8.18
CA THR A 123 -1.39 -8.81 6.75
C THR A 123 -0.70 -7.51 6.39
N ARG A 124 0.18 -7.53 5.38
CA ARG A 124 0.94 -6.36 4.93
C ARG A 124 0.41 -5.95 3.57
N ILE A 125 -0.05 -4.71 3.48
CA ILE A 125 -0.69 -4.18 2.28
C ILE A 125 0.08 -2.95 1.86
N LEU A 126 0.36 -2.90 0.56
CA LEU A 126 0.87 -1.74 -0.13
C LEU A 126 -0.13 -1.36 -1.22
N THR A 127 -0.62 -0.15 -1.12
CA THR A 127 -1.44 0.49 -2.15
C THR A 127 -0.58 1.52 -2.86
N PHE A 128 -0.62 1.57 -4.19
CA PHE A 128 0.17 2.49 -4.99
C PHE A 128 -0.69 3.23 -6.01
N PHE A 129 -0.55 4.56 -6.08
CA PHE A 129 -1.25 5.43 -7.02
C PHE A 129 -0.26 6.31 -7.78
N SER A 130 -0.36 6.34 -9.11
CA SER A 130 0.35 7.29 -9.98
C SER A 130 -0.43 7.49 -11.28
N ASP A 131 -0.33 8.67 -11.89
CA ASP A 131 -0.85 8.94 -13.24
C ASP A 131 0.25 8.95 -14.31
N ALA A 132 1.49 8.61 -13.93
CA ALA A 132 2.67 8.58 -14.79
C ALA A 132 3.31 7.17 -14.85
N THR A 133 4.08 6.92 -15.90
CA THR A 133 5.01 5.78 -15.93
C THR A 133 6.20 6.03 -15.02
N GLY A 134 6.88 4.94 -14.62
CA GLY A 134 8.01 5.00 -13.71
C GLY A 134 9.35 4.70 -14.37
N HIS A 135 10.42 5.27 -13.81
CA HIS A 135 11.80 4.88 -14.13
C HIS A 135 11.96 3.37 -13.94
N LEU A 136 12.61 2.72 -14.92
CA LEU A 136 12.78 1.26 -14.92
C LEU A 136 13.93 0.80 -14.01
N ASP A 137 14.78 1.74 -13.61
CA ASP A 137 15.89 1.55 -12.68
C ASP A 137 15.68 2.36 -11.39
N LEU A 138 16.11 1.79 -10.28
CA LEU A 138 16.17 2.44 -8.98
C LEU A 138 17.21 3.57 -8.98
N HIS A 139 16.89 4.66 -8.30
CA HIS A 139 17.82 5.75 -8.10
C HIS A 139 19.06 5.30 -7.30
N PRO A 140 20.27 5.82 -7.59
CA PRO A 140 21.48 5.49 -6.86
C PRO A 140 21.38 5.66 -5.33
N ASP A 141 20.60 6.65 -4.87
CA ASP A 141 20.37 6.85 -3.44
C ASP A 141 19.62 5.65 -2.83
N THR A 142 18.60 5.13 -3.51
CA THR A 142 17.87 3.94 -3.06
C THR A 142 18.75 2.69 -3.08
N LEU A 143 19.59 2.55 -4.11
CA LEU A 143 20.56 1.45 -4.19
C LEU A 143 21.55 1.47 -3.03
N SER A 144 22.01 2.67 -2.63
CA SER A 144 22.94 2.84 -1.51
C SER A 144 22.35 2.38 -0.16
N LEU A 145 21.02 2.26 -0.06
CA LEU A 145 20.31 1.77 1.12
C LEU A 145 20.23 0.24 1.21
N GLY A 146 20.82 -0.47 0.24
CA GLY A 146 20.95 -1.93 0.26
C GLY A 146 19.90 -2.66 -0.56
N ALA A 147 19.28 -2.02 -1.56
CA ALA A 147 18.46 -2.71 -2.53
C ALA A 147 19.30 -3.76 -3.29
N VAL A 148 18.76 -4.98 -3.40
CA VAL A 148 19.40 -6.07 -4.14
C VAL A 148 18.77 -6.11 -5.54
N GLY A 149 19.56 -5.71 -6.53
CA GLY A 149 19.06 -5.44 -7.89
C GLY A 149 18.82 -3.94 -8.12
N SER A 150 18.77 -3.54 -9.39
CA SER A 150 18.64 -2.13 -9.79
C SER A 150 17.33 -1.81 -10.49
N ASP A 151 16.41 -2.75 -10.60
CA ASP A 151 15.18 -2.65 -11.39
C ASP A 151 13.97 -3.22 -10.62
N ALA A 152 12.89 -3.53 -11.32
CA ALA A 152 11.69 -4.14 -10.75
C ALA A 152 11.95 -5.43 -9.97
N SER A 153 13.05 -6.15 -10.22
CA SER A 153 13.43 -7.34 -9.45
C SER A 153 13.71 -7.04 -7.98
N ALA A 154 14.26 -5.86 -7.66
CA ALA A 154 14.51 -5.45 -6.28
C ALA A 154 13.19 -5.26 -5.50
N VAL A 155 12.19 -4.67 -6.16
CA VAL A 155 10.83 -4.53 -5.61
C VAL A 155 10.12 -5.88 -5.53
N ALA A 156 10.27 -6.74 -6.54
CA ALA A 156 9.72 -8.09 -6.52
C ALA A 156 10.26 -8.90 -5.33
N GLN A 157 11.57 -8.82 -5.09
CA GLN A 157 12.22 -9.46 -3.96
C GLN A 157 11.67 -8.92 -2.63
N SER A 158 11.59 -7.61 -2.43
CA SER A 158 11.08 -7.02 -1.19
C SER A 158 9.61 -7.36 -0.94
N LEU A 159 8.77 -7.39 -1.99
CA LEU A 159 7.37 -7.83 -1.90
C LEU A 159 7.26 -9.29 -1.43
N VAL A 160 8.07 -10.19 -1.98
CA VAL A 160 8.08 -11.61 -1.62
C VAL A 160 8.61 -11.82 -0.20
N GLU A 161 9.77 -11.23 0.13
CA GLU A 161 10.39 -11.34 1.46
C GLU A 161 9.49 -10.78 2.56
N GLN A 162 8.84 -9.66 2.29
CA GLN A 162 7.90 -9.07 3.23
C GLN A 162 6.51 -9.71 3.14
N ASN A 163 6.26 -10.66 2.26
CA ASN A 163 4.95 -11.28 2.06
C ASN A 163 3.83 -10.22 1.89
N CYS A 164 4.15 -9.15 1.16
CA CYS A 164 3.34 -7.94 1.02
C CYS A 164 2.39 -8.05 -0.19
N PHE A 165 1.16 -7.61 0.00
CA PHE A 165 0.17 -7.52 -1.08
C PHE A 165 0.22 -6.13 -1.70
N LEU A 166 0.54 -6.05 -2.98
CA LEU A 166 0.59 -4.81 -3.74
C LEU A 166 -0.65 -4.66 -4.59
N HIS A 167 -1.37 -3.56 -4.41
CA HIS A 167 -2.41 -3.11 -5.32
C HIS A 167 -1.94 -1.80 -5.96
N ALA A 168 -1.74 -1.81 -7.27
CA ALA A 168 -1.21 -0.67 -8.01
C ALA A 168 -2.22 -0.13 -9.02
N TRP A 169 -2.41 1.19 -9.02
CA TRP A 169 -3.17 1.94 -10.01
C TRP A 169 -2.24 2.91 -10.71
N ALA A 170 -1.95 2.64 -11.98
CA ALA A 170 -1.03 3.43 -12.78
C ALA A 170 -1.23 3.19 -14.29
N PRO A 171 -0.65 4.02 -15.16
CA PRO A 171 -0.55 3.72 -16.59
C PRO A 171 0.20 2.40 -16.84
N PRO A 172 -0.17 1.64 -17.89
CA PRO A 172 0.57 0.44 -18.29
C PRO A 172 2.05 0.75 -18.56
N SER A 173 2.96 -0.06 -18.01
CA SER A 173 4.41 0.11 -18.15
C SER A 173 5.14 -1.22 -17.98
N GLU A 174 6.44 -1.25 -18.28
CA GLU A 174 7.27 -2.45 -18.11
C GLU A 174 7.37 -2.89 -16.65
N ILE A 175 7.28 -1.95 -15.69
CA ILE A 175 7.25 -2.24 -14.25
C ILE A 175 6.11 -3.20 -13.92
N TRP A 176 4.90 -2.92 -14.40
CA TRP A 176 3.73 -3.73 -14.09
C TRP A 176 3.71 -5.05 -14.83
N ASN A 177 4.31 -5.12 -16.02
CA ASN A 177 4.54 -6.38 -16.72
C ASN A 177 5.50 -7.29 -15.93
N ALA A 178 6.54 -6.71 -15.34
CA ALA A 178 7.51 -7.43 -14.52
C ALA A 178 6.93 -7.85 -13.16
N LEU A 179 6.15 -6.99 -12.48
CA LEU A 179 5.61 -7.31 -11.16
C LEU A 179 4.32 -8.15 -11.22
N GLY A 180 3.54 -8.02 -12.30
CA GLY A 180 2.20 -8.59 -12.42
C GLY A 180 2.12 -10.12 -12.43
N HIS A 181 3.25 -10.81 -12.63
CA HIS A 181 3.31 -12.27 -12.51
C HIS A 181 3.35 -12.77 -11.06
N LEU A 182 3.56 -11.88 -10.09
CA LEU A 182 3.63 -12.24 -8.67
C LEU A 182 2.21 -12.48 -8.13
N PRO A 183 2.00 -13.53 -7.31
CA PRO A 183 0.66 -13.96 -6.88
C PRO A 183 -0.06 -12.93 -5.98
N LYS A 184 0.68 -11.99 -5.39
CA LYS A 184 0.16 -10.97 -4.46
C LYS A 184 0.22 -9.56 -5.03
N VAL A 185 0.39 -9.45 -6.35
CA VAL A 185 0.36 -8.18 -7.06
C VAL A 185 -0.91 -8.11 -7.88
N VAL A 186 -1.67 -7.04 -7.70
CA VAL A 186 -2.84 -6.69 -8.50
C VAL A 186 -2.56 -5.35 -9.15
N PHE A 187 -2.53 -5.33 -10.48
CA PHE A 187 -2.39 -4.10 -11.26
C PHE A 187 -3.72 -3.73 -11.91
N THR A 188 -4.11 -2.48 -11.72
CA THR A 188 -5.31 -1.89 -12.31
C THR A 188 -4.88 -0.70 -13.19
N PRO A 189 -4.98 -0.82 -14.53
CA PRO A 189 -4.58 0.26 -15.42
C PRO A 189 -5.51 1.47 -15.28
N LEU A 190 -4.94 2.68 -15.20
CA LEU A 190 -5.70 3.92 -15.28
C LEU A 190 -5.97 4.27 -16.75
N THR A 191 -7.25 4.48 -17.11
CA THR A 191 -7.65 4.84 -18.50
C THR A 191 -7.75 6.34 -18.72
N HIS A 192 -8.05 7.13 -17.67
CA HIS A 192 -8.11 8.59 -17.74
C HIS A 192 -7.58 9.24 -16.45
N VAL A 193 -6.78 10.30 -16.59
CA VAL A 193 -6.11 11.04 -15.50
C VAL A 193 -7.11 11.71 -14.52
N GLY A 194 -8.40 11.78 -14.88
CA GLY A 194 -9.50 12.22 -13.99
C GLY A 194 -10.35 11.09 -13.37
N ASP A 195 -10.19 9.85 -13.84
CA ASP A 195 -10.91 8.68 -13.32
C ASP A 195 -10.17 8.00 -12.16
N GLY A 196 -8.93 8.45 -11.89
CA GLY A 196 -7.94 7.78 -11.06
C GLY A 196 -8.43 7.27 -9.71
N LEU A 197 -9.25 8.03 -8.98
CA LEU A 197 -9.87 7.63 -7.70
C LEU A 197 -11.41 7.75 -7.65
N SER A 198 -12.04 8.43 -8.60
CA SER A 198 -13.52 8.50 -8.68
C SER A 198 -14.11 7.18 -9.17
N SER A 199 -13.34 6.40 -9.93
CA SER A 199 -13.63 5.02 -10.31
C SER A 199 -13.16 3.97 -9.28
N ILE A 200 -12.41 4.41 -8.26
CA ILE A 200 -11.90 3.50 -7.23
C ILE A 200 -13.04 3.15 -6.29
N ASP A 201 -13.54 1.94 -6.48
CA ASP A 201 -14.30 1.26 -5.46
C ASP A 201 -13.36 0.91 -4.31
N PHE A 202 -13.19 1.83 -3.37
CA PHE A 202 -12.52 1.57 -2.09
C PHE A 202 -13.15 0.37 -1.38
N GLY A 203 -14.44 0.12 -1.60
CA GLY A 203 -15.13 -1.09 -1.18
C GLY A 203 -14.56 -2.35 -1.85
N GLU A 204 -14.11 -2.31 -3.11
CA GLU A 204 -13.39 -3.41 -3.76
C GLU A 204 -12.00 -3.64 -3.17
N LEU A 205 -11.21 -2.58 -2.97
CA LEU A 205 -9.94 -2.68 -2.24
C LEU A 205 -10.21 -3.34 -0.88
N MET A 206 -11.18 -2.85 -0.12
CA MET A 206 -11.58 -3.40 1.18
C MET A 206 -12.07 -4.86 1.09
N ARG A 207 -12.85 -5.22 0.06
CA ARG A 207 -13.28 -6.62 -0.18
C ARG A 207 -12.08 -7.53 -0.43
N ASN A 208 -11.07 -7.05 -1.16
CA ASN A 208 -9.85 -7.80 -1.42
C ASN A 208 -8.94 -7.87 -0.18
N LEU A 209 -8.81 -6.78 0.59
CA LEU A 209 -8.16 -6.79 1.90
C LEU A 209 -8.77 -7.86 2.81
N ARG A 210 -10.10 -7.98 2.81
CA ARG A 210 -10.85 -8.95 3.62
C ARG A 210 -10.69 -10.40 3.14
N LYS A 211 -10.72 -10.66 1.82
CA LYS A 211 -10.42 -12.00 1.27
C LYS A 211 -9.04 -12.47 1.73
N THR A 212 -8.07 -11.57 1.66
CA THR A 212 -6.68 -11.83 2.06
C THR A 212 -6.56 -12.11 3.56
N VAL A 213 -7.13 -11.26 4.42
CA VAL A 213 -7.13 -11.49 5.88
C VAL A 213 -7.83 -12.82 6.23
N SER A 214 -8.92 -13.16 5.53
CA SER A 214 -9.67 -14.41 5.74
C SER A 214 -8.86 -15.65 5.32
N GLN A 215 -8.12 -15.59 4.21
CA GLN A 215 -7.26 -16.68 3.73
C GLN A 215 -6.05 -16.88 4.64
N THR A 216 -5.35 -15.81 5.01
CA THR A 216 -4.18 -15.88 5.91
C THR A 216 -4.57 -16.36 7.31
N ALA A 217 -5.75 -15.97 7.82
CA ALA A 217 -6.26 -16.50 9.10
C ALA A 217 -6.58 -18.00 9.02
N SER A 218 -7.08 -18.49 7.88
CA SER A 218 -7.38 -19.91 7.67
C SER A 218 -6.11 -20.76 7.56
N GLU A 219 -5.07 -20.26 6.89
CA GLU A 219 -3.75 -20.91 6.80
C GLU A 219 -3.04 -20.99 8.16
N ALA A 220 -3.16 -19.94 8.99
CA ALA A 220 -2.60 -19.91 10.34
C ALA A 220 -3.27 -20.92 11.30
N ILE A 221 -4.53 -21.29 11.06
CA ILE A 221 -5.27 -22.28 11.87
C ILE A 221 -5.02 -23.72 11.37
N GLY A 222 -4.74 -23.91 10.07
CA GLY A 222 -4.46 -25.21 9.46
C GLY A 222 -3.05 -25.78 9.71
N GLY A 223 -2.11 -24.97 10.19
CA GLY A 223 -0.72 -25.38 10.47
C GLY A 223 -0.48 -26.05 11.83
N GLY A 224 -1.51 -26.22 12.66
CA GLY A 224 -1.44 -26.93 13.94
C GLY A 224 -1.42 -28.44 13.76
N GLY A 225 -0.28 -28.99 13.33
CA GLY A 225 -0.08 -30.40 13.05
C GLY A 225 -0.49 -31.34 14.19
N THR A 226 -1.38 -32.26 13.82
CA THR A 226 -1.81 -33.46 14.55
C THR A 226 -0.59 -34.26 15.03
N THR A 227 -0.39 -34.36 16.34
CA THR A 227 0.51 -35.37 16.92
C THR A 227 -0.15 -36.74 16.77
N VAL A 228 0.39 -37.56 15.86
CA VAL A 228 0.04 -38.97 15.75
C VAL A 228 0.69 -39.71 16.93
N PRO A 229 -0.05 -40.48 17.75
CA PRO A 229 0.57 -41.31 18.78
C PRO A 229 1.26 -42.51 18.12
N LEU A 230 2.54 -42.70 18.44
CA LEU A 230 3.29 -43.92 18.10
C LEU A 230 2.75 -45.07 18.98
N CYS A 231 2.31 -46.15 18.32
CA CYS A 231 2.14 -47.47 18.94
C CYS A 231 3.51 -48.13 19.17
#